data_AF-A0A344SMD4-F1
#
_entry.id   AF-A0A344SMD4-F1
#
_cell.length_a   1.000
_cell.length_b   1.000
_cell.length_c   1.000
_cell.angle_alpha   90.00
_cell.angle_beta   90.00
_cell.angle_gamma   90.00
#
_symmetry.space_group_name_H-M   'P 1'
#
loop_
_entity.id
_entity.type
_entity.pdbx_description
1 polymer ?
#
loop_
_entity_poly.entity_id
_entity_poly.type
_entity_poly.pdbx_seq_one_letter_code
_entity_poly.pdbx_strand_id
1 'polypeptide(L)'
;MKRATVIVLIFLFIGKCNGTQFNDIYKVCNIEHINNIEIIYYPVYINTYTAMSDKELQLRYIYKLEIINIRESPEYGEILKMLNIKYVNGNKKSDIRWGVRISSEDNKFCQLYFDGFGKYGKINDTNVSFEKNNIIEWVRKKAPLFVEYDNLLSG
;
A
#
# COMPACT_ATOMS: atom_id res chain seq x y z
N MET A 1 69.24 -0.72 -18.37
CA MET A 1 67.97 -0.19 -17.82
C MET A 1 66.81 -0.69 -18.68
N LYS A 2 66.04 -1.69 -18.23
CA LYS A 2 64.81 -2.14 -18.90
C LYS A 2 63.63 -1.56 -18.13
N ARG A 3 62.79 -0.75 -18.78
CA ARG A 3 61.54 -0.24 -18.20
C ARG A 3 60.50 -1.35 -18.28
N ALA A 4 59.98 -1.77 -17.13
CA ALA A 4 58.83 -2.67 -17.05
C ALA A 4 57.55 -1.81 -17.06
N THR A 5 56.71 -1.99 -18.07
CA THR A 5 55.41 -1.35 -18.17
C THR A 5 54.40 -2.22 -17.43
N VAL A 6 53.87 -1.73 -16.31
CA VAL A 6 52.77 -2.39 -15.58
C VAL A 6 51.46 -1.94 -16.18
N ILE A 7 50.73 -2.86 -16.81
CA ILE A 7 49.38 -2.61 -17.32
C ILE A 7 48.40 -3.08 -16.26
N VAL A 8 47.70 -2.14 -15.62
CA VAL A 8 46.61 -2.43 -14.67
C VAL A 8 45.31 -2.51 -15.45
N LEU A 9 44.78 -3.72 -15.60
CA LEU A 9 43.45 -3.97 -16.18
C LEU A 9 42.39 -3.85 -15.09
N ILE A 10 41.66 -2.73 -15.09
CA ILE A 10 40.49 -2.53 -14.23
C ILE A 10 39.29 -3.17 -14.94
N PHE A 11 38.86 -4.35 -14.48
CA PHE A 11 37.59 -4.93 -14.90
C PHE A 11 36.43 -4.17 -14.23
N LEU A 12 35.82 -3.24 -14.98
CA LEU A 12 34.52 -2.69 -14.63
C LEU A 12 33.46 -3.78 -14.82
N PHE A 13 33.13 -4.50 -13.75
CA PHE A 13 31.91 -5.31 -13.70
C PHE A 13 30.71 -4.35 -13.71
N ILE A 14 30.24 -4.01 -14.92
CA ILE A 14 28.94 -3.36 -15.09
C ILE A 14 27.88 -4.46 -14.93
N GLY A 15 27.60 -4.83 -13.68
CA GLY A 15 26.41 -5.59 -13.37
C GLY A 15 25.21 -4.77 -13.84
N LYS A 16 24.43 -5.29 -14.80
CA LYS A 16 23.12 -4.72 -15.13
C LYS A 16 22.24 -4.86 -13.88
N CYS A 17 22.24 -3.82 -13.06
CA CYS A 17 21.25 -3.65 -12.02
C CYS A 17 19.95 -3.30 -12.73
N ASN A 18 19.12 -4.31 -13.06
CA ASN A 18 17.74 -4.07 -13.44
C ASN A 18 17.02 -3.55 -12.19
N GLY A 19 17.18 -2.26 -11.91
CA GLY A 19 16.54 -1.61 -10.78
C GLY A 19 15.04 -1.74 -10.93
N THR A 20 14.37 -2.26 -9.90
CA THR A 20 12.92 -2.31 -9.85
C THR A 20 12.38 -0.88 -9.90
N GLN A 21 11.64 -0.53 -10.94
CA GLN A 21 11.06 0.81 -11.08
C GLN A 21 9.83 0.92 -10.18
N PHE A 22 9.93 1.74 -9.14
CA PHE A 22 8.82 2.07 -8.26
C PHE A 22 7.96 3.19 -8.84
N ASN A 23 6.64 3.04 -8.68
CA ASN A 23 5.64 4.06 -8.97
C ASN A 23 5.09 4.64 -7.66
N ASP A 24 4.58 5.87 -7.71
CA ASP A 24 4.01 6.57 -6.54
C ASP A 24 2.47 6.51 -6.57
N ILE A 25 1.84 6.10 -5.45
CA ILE A 25 0.36 6.16 -5.31
C ILE A 25 -0.14 7.60 -5.48
N TYR A 26 0.64 8.57 -4.99
CA TYR A 26 0.35 10.00 -5.07
C TYR A 26 -0.11 10.47 -6.45
N LYS A 27 0.58 10.00 -7.50
CA LYS A 27 0.30 10.38 -8.89
C LYS A 27 -0.98 9.72 -9.41
N VAL A 28 -1.22 8.47 -9.04
CA VAL A 28 -2.36 7.69 -9.55
C VAL A 28 -3.66 8.11 -8.88
N CYS A 29 -3.61 8.41 -7.58
CA CYS A 29 -4.80 8.69 -6.78
C CYS A 29 -5.11 10.18 -6.60
N ASN A 30 -4.35 11.09 -7.22
CA ASN A 30 -4.52 12.53 -7.10
C ASN A 30 -4.64 13.01 -5.65
N ILE A 31 -3.71 12.56 -4.79
CA ILE A 31 -3.79 12.73 -3.34
C ILE A 31 -3.84 14.23 -2.93
N GLU A 32 -3.27 15.12 -3.75
CA GLU A 32 -3.34 16.58 -3.54
C GLU A 32 -4.76 17.09 -3.37
N HIS A 33 -5.72 16.48 -4.07
CA HIS A 33 -7.12 16.87 -4.12
C HIS A 33 -8.04 15.97 -3.31
N ILE A 34 -7.48 15.25 -2.33
CA ILE A 34 -8.25 14.36 -1.47
C ILE A 34 -9.31 15.11 -0.69
N ASN A 35 -10.52 14.55 -0.67
CA ASN A 35 -11.65 15.06 0.10
C ASN A 35 -12.05 14.06 1.20
N ASN A 36 -12.26 12.80 0.83
CA ASN A 36 -12.67 11.75 1.77
C ASN A 36 -11.85 10.47 1.60
N ILE A 37 -11.74 9.73 2.69
CA ILE A 37 -11.19 8.38 2.72
C ILE A 37 -12.18 7.46 3.41
N GLU A 38 -12.45 6.33 2.79
CA GLU A 38 -13.08 5.19 3.40
C GLU A 38 -12.05 4.05 3.51
N ILE A 39 -11.92 3.45 4.68
CA ILE A 39 -11.10 2.27 4.93
C ILE A 39 -12.00 1.16 5.44
N ILE A 40 -12.04 0.05 4.70
CA ILE A 40 -12.75 -1.16 5.10
C ILE A 40 -11.76 -2.27 5.44
N TYR A 41 -12.16 -3.12 6.39
CA TYR A 41 -11.32 -4.20 6.86
C TYR A 41 -12.10 -5.48 7.16
N TYR A 42 -11.53 -6.60 6.72
CA TYR A 42 -11.92 -7.93 7.10
C TYR A 42 -10.79 -8.61 7.90
N PRO A 43 -11.00 -8.94 9.18
CA PRO A 43 -9.95 -9.41 10.06
C PRO A 43 -9.18 -10.64 9.58
N VAL A 44 -7.88 -10.65 9.87
CA VAL A 44 -7.00 -11.77 9.49
C VAL A 44 -7.24 -13.00 10.37
N TYR A 45 -7.74 -12.84 11.60
CA TYR A 45 -8.09 -13.98 12.46
C TYR A 45 -9.29 -14.78 11.94
N ILE A 46 -10.07 -14.22 11.00
CA ILE A 46 -11.20 -14.91 10.39
C ILE A 46 -10.73 -15.58 9.10
N ASN A 47 -10.59 -16.90 9.19
CA ASN A 47 -10.19 -17.71 8.05
C ASN A 47 -11.24 -17.70 6.94
N THR A 48 -10.75 -17.67 5.70
CA THR A 48 -11.56 -17.86 4.49
C THR A 48 -11.13 -19.14 3.81
N TYR A 49 -12.08 -19.87 3.20
CA TYR A 49 -11.76 -21.09 2.44
C TYR A 49 -10.90 -20.81 1.21
N THR A 50 -11.05 -19.61 0.63
CA THR A 50 -10.29 -19.12 -0.51
C THR A 50 -9.77 -17.73 -0.25
N ALA A 51 -8.74 -17.31 -1.00
CA ALA A 51 -8.27 -15.93 -0.99
C ALA A 51 -9.42 -14.98 -1.34
N MET A 52 -9.68 -14.00 -0.48
CA MET A 52 -10.72 -13.01 -0.65
C MET A 52 -10.38 -12.04 -1.78
N SER A 53 -11.35 -11.76 -2.63
CA SER A 53 -11.26 -10.73 -3.68
C SER A 53 -11.69 -9.35 -3.18
N ASP A 54 -11.36 -8.30 -3.93
CA ASP A 54 -11.82 -6.93 -3.71
C ASP A 54 -13.36 -6.82 -3.66
N LYS A 55 -14.06 -7.55 -4.54
CA LYS A 55 -15.54 -7.61 -4.54
C LYS A 55 -16.10 -8.28 -3.29
N GLU A 56 -15.49 -9.38 -2.85
CA GLU A 56 -15.93 -10.08 -1.64
C GLU A 56 -15.69 -9.25 -0.40
N LEU A 57 -14.56 -8.53 -0.32
CA LEU A 57 -14.28 -7.62 0.79
C LEU A 57 -15.37 -6.54 0.90
N GLN A 58 -15.77 -5.93 -0.23
CA GLN A 58 -16.82 -4.90 -0.25
C GLN A 58 -18.18 -5.42 0.24
N LEU A 59 -18.45 -6.71 0.11
CA LEU A 59 -19.69 -7.34 0.58
C LEU A 59 -19.64 -7.82 2.03
N ARG A 60 -18.44 -8.03 2.59
CA ARG A 60 -18.26 -8.83 3.81
C ARG A 60 -17.44 -8.16 4.89
N TYR A 61 -16.90 -6.96 4.67
CA TYR A 61 -16.08 -6.26 5.66
C TYR A 61 -16.78 -6.19 7.03
N ILE A 62 -15.99 -6.23 8.09
CA ILE A 62 -16.51 -6.14 9.46
C ILE A 62 -16.37 -4.72 9.99
N TYR A 63 -15.29 -4.05 9.62
CA TYR A 63 -14.99 -2.71 10.08
C TYR A 63 -14.95 -1.74 8.90
N LYS A 64 -15.47 -0.53 9.12
CA LYS A 64 -15.40 0.61 8.20
C LYS A 64 -15.09 1.89 8.95
N LEU A 65 -14.01 2.57 8.56
CA LEU A 65 -13.63 3.89 9.01
C LEU A 65 -13.86 4.86 7.85
N GLU A 66 -14.54 5.97 8.12
CA GLU A 66 -14.78 7.01 7.13
C GLU A 66 -14.32 8.36 7.68
N ILE A 67 -13.52 9.07 6.90
CA ILE A 67 -13.03 10.40 7.21
C ILE A 67 -13.47 11.31 6.07
N ILE A 68 -14.32 12.27 6.41
CA ILE A 68 -14.97 13.20 5.48
C ILE A 68 -14.34 14.58 5.67
N ASN A 69 -14.27 15.38 4.61
CA ASN A 69 -13.71 16.74 4.62
C ASN A 69 -12.28 16.78 5.18
N ILE A 70 -11.44 15.85 4.71
CA ILE A 70 -10.07 15.62 5.20
C ILE A 70 -9.20 16.88 5.17
N ARG A 71 -9.39 17.76 4.18
CA ARG A 71 -8.61 19.01 4.05
C ARG A 71 -8.82 19.97 5.21
N GLU A 72 -9.99 19.93 5.84
CA GLU A 72 -10.33 20.74 7.01
C GLU A 72 -9.98 20.02 8.33
N SER A 73 -9.60 18.74 8.26
CA SER A 73 -9.26 17.93 9.43
C SER A 73 -7.86 18.25 9.96
N PRO A 74 -7.65 18.24 11.29
CA PRO A 74 -6.31 18.29 11.90
C PRO A 74 -5.39 17.16 11.42
N GLU A 75 -5.95 16.05 10.96
CA GLU A 75 -5.24 14.85 10.50
C GLU A 75 -4.71 14.98 9.06
N TYR A 76 -5.04 16.05 8.32
CA TYR A 76 -4.71 16.20 6.89
C TYR A 76 -3.25 15.86 6.58
N GLY A 77 -2.31 16.47 7.31
CA GLY A 77 -0.88 16.24 7.12
C GLY A 77 -0.42 14.81 7.46
N GLU A 78 -1.06 14.15 8.42
CA GLU A 78 -0.74 12.75 8.77
C GLU A 78 -1.30 11.79 7.69
N ILE A 79 -2.49 12.09 7.15
CA ILE A 79 -3.13 11.34 6.07
C ILE A 79 -2.31 11.43 4.77
N LEU A 80 -1.82 12.62 4.40
CA LEU A 80 -0.95 12.78 3.22
C LEU A 80 0.34 11.95 3.35
N LYS A 81 0.95 11.93 4.54
CA LYS A 81 2.13 11.11 4.82
C LYS A 81 1.82 9.62 4.78
N MET A 82 0.68 9.22 5.34
CA MET A 82 0.19 7.84 5.34
C MET A 82 0.04 7.30 3.91
N LEU A 83 -0.52 8.11 3.00
CA LEU A 83 -0.78 7.70 1.61
C LEU A 83 0.44 7.81 0.68
N ASN A 84 1.55 8.38 1.16
CA ASN A 84 2.80 8.45 0.39
C ASN A 84 3.50 7.08 0.36
N ILE A 85 2.94 6.18 -0.44
CA ILE A 85 3.39 4.79 -0.61
C ILE A 85 3.86 4.60 -2.04
N LYS A 86 4.95 3.85 -2.20
CA LYS A 86 5.42 3.37 -3.48
C LYS A 86 4.95 1.96 -3.76
N TYR A 87 4.84 1.61 -5.03
CA TYR A 87 4.46 0.27 -5.46
C TYR A 87 5.19 -0.14 -6.72
N VAL A 88 5.17 -1.45 -6.99
CA VAL A 88 5.64 -2.05 -8.24
C VAL A 88 4.54 -2.91 -8.81
N ASN A 89 4.43 -2.93 -10.14
CA ASN A 89 3.45 -3.80 -10.80
C ASN A 89 3.78 -5.26 -10.49
N GLY A 90 2.75 -6.03 -10.14
CA GLY A 90 2.86 -7.44 -9.81
C GLY A 90 1.77 -8.24 -10.48
N ASN A 91 1.92 -9.56 -10.49
CA ASN A 91 0.92 -10.49 -11.03
C ASN A 91 0.35 -11.44 -9.95
N LYS A 92 0.79 -11.26 -8.71
CA LYS A 92 0.39 -12.13 -7.59
C LYS A 92 -1.06 -11.85 -7.20
N LYS A 93 -1.87 -12.90 -7.14
CA LYS A 93 -3.17 -12.85 -6.49
C LYS A 93 -2.96 -12.80 -4.98
N SER A 94 -3.73 -11.94 -4.32
CA SER A 94 -3.63 -11.67 -2.89
C SER A 94 -4.95 -11.99 -2.22
N ASP A 95 -4.88 -12.49 -1.00
CA ASP A 95 -6.04 -12.60 -0.11
C ASP A 95 -6.36 -11.21 0.45
N ILE A 96 -7.25 -10.49 -0.22
CA ILE A 96 -7.56 -9.08 0.05
C ILE A 96 -8.33 -8.96 1.36
N ARG A 97 -7.76 -8.22 2.31
CA ARG A 97 -8.33 -8.01 3.66
C ARG A 97 -8.63 -6.55 3.93
N TRP A 98 -7.94 -5.63 3.26
CA TRP A 98 -8.08 -4.19 3.43
C TRP A 98 -8.52 -3.54 2.12
N GLY A 99 -9.38 -2.53 2.23
CA GLY A 99 -9.81 -1.69 1.13
C GLY A 99 -9.72 -0.23 1.55
N VAL A 100 -9.19 0.61 0.68
CA VAL A 100 -9.06 2.06 0.90
C VAL A 100 -9.61 2.74 -0.33
N ARG A 101 -10.70 3.48 -0.17
CA ARG A 101 -11.29 4.30 -1.21
C ARG A 101 -10.96 5.75 -0.92
N ILE A 102 -10.22 6.36 -1.83
CA ILE A 102 -9.83 7.77 -1.78
C ILE A 102 -10.71 8.49 -2.77
N SER A 103 -11.52 9.45 -2.31
CA SER A 103 -12.30 10.33 -3.19
C SER A 103 -11.70 11.74 -3.18
N SER A 104 -11.52 12.29 -4.37
CA SER A 104 -11.10 13.68 -4.57
C SER A 104 -12.30 14.60 -4.77
N GLU A 105 -12.08 15.92 -4.66
CA GLU A 105 -13.10 16.95 -4.88
C GLU A 105 -13.75 16.86 -6.27
N ASP A 106 -13.01 16.41 -7.30
CA ASP A 106 -13.50 16.22 -8.66
C ASP A 106 -14.36 14.95 -8.84
N ASN A 107 -14.80 14.31 -7.75
CA ASN A 107 -15.46 12.99 -7.74
C ASN A 107 -14.64 11.85 -8.38
N LYS A 108 -13.36 12.06 -8.68
CA LYS A 108 -12.46 10.97 -9.06
C LYS A 108 -12.16 10.15 -7.83
N PHE A 109 -12.21 8.83 -7.98
CA PHE A 109 -11.89 7.89 -6.92
C PHE A 109 -10.69 7.03 -7.29
N CYS A 110 -9.91 6.70 -6.28
CA CYS A 110 -8.85 5.71 -6.34
C CYS A 110 -9.16 4.61 -5.34
N GLN A 111 -9.04 3.35 -5.76
CA GLN A 111 -9.24 2.21 -4.87
C GLN A 111 -7.92 1.51 -4.66
N LEU A 112 -7.53 1.33 -3.40
CA LEU A 112 -6.39 0.54 -3.00
C LEU A 112 -6.92 -0.67 -2.25
N TYR A 113 -6.39 -1.84 -2.55
CA TYR A 113 -6.70 -3.07 -1.86
C TYR A 113 -5.41 -3.71 -1.38
N PHE A 114 -5.41 -4.27 -0.18
CA PHE A 114 -4.24 -4.92 0.40
C PHE A 114 -4.60 -6.27 0.99
N ASP A 115 -3.63 -7.17 1.00
CA ASP A 115 -3.64 -8.34 1.87
C ASP A 115 -3.55 -7.96 3.34
N GLY A 116 -3.74 -8.94 4.22
CA GLY A 116 -3.73 -8.73 5.68
C GLY A 116 -2.47 -8.05 6.22
N PHE A 117 -1.34 -8.14 5.50
CA PHE A 117 -0.05 -7.58 5.91
C PHE A 117 0.26 -6.22 5.26
N GLY A 118 -0.50 -5.79 4.25
CA GLY A 118 -0.26 -4.56 3.51
C GLY A 118 0.83 -4.66 2.44
N LYS A 119 1.23 -5.88 2.03
CA LYS A 119 2.38 -6.11 1.15
C LYS A 119 2.00 -6.29 -0.31
N TYR A 120 0.90 -6.99 -0.56
CA TYR A 120 0.42 -7.27 -1.90
C TYR A 120 -1.04 -6.87 -2.03
N GLY A 121 -1.47 -6.54 -3.25
CA GLY A 121 -2.88 -6.22 -3.48
C GLY A 121 -3.09 -5.55 -4.82
N LYS A 122 -3.93 -4.53 -4.85
CA LYS A 122 -4.34 -3.84 -6.09
C LYS A 122 -4.41 -2.34 -5.95
N ILE A 123 -4.16 -1.66 -7.05
CA ILE A 123 -4.55 -0.27 -7.28
C ILE A 123 -5.56 -0.29 -8.44
N ASN A 124 -6.80 0.07 -8.14
CA ASN A 124 -7.95 -0.17 -9.01
C ASN A 124 -7.95 -1.65 -9.46
N ASP A 125 -7.85 -1.92 -10.76
CA ASP A 125 -7.83 -3.28 -11.31
C ASP A 125 -6.42 -3.88 -11.50
N THR A 126 -5.36 -3.14 -11.16
CA THR A 126 -3.97 -3.57 -11.39
C THR A 126 -3.37 -4.18 -10.13
N ASN A 127 -2.86 -5.41 -10.24
CA ASN A 127 -2.14 -6.08 -9.15
C ASN A 127 -0.77 -5.43 -8.90
N VAL A 128 -0.41 -5.25 -7.63
CA VAL A 128 0.83 -4.57 -7.23
C VAL A 128 1.45 -5.19 -5.97
N SER A 129 2.72 -4.88 -5.74
CA SER A 129 3.37 -5.03 -4.44
C SER A 129 3.71 -3.65 -3.89
N PHE A 130 3.32 -3.39 -2.65
CA PHE A 130 3.57 -2.12 -1.97
C PHE A 130 4.92 -2.16 -1.25
N GLU A 131 5.65 -1.06 -1.30
CA GLU A 131 6.93 -0.92 -0.60
C GLU A 131 6.74 -0.92 0.93
N LYS A 132 5.63 -0.33 1.39
CA LYS A 132 5.31 -0.14 2.81
C LYS A 132 3.80 -0.25 3.05
N ASN A 133 3.43 -0.53 4.30
CA ASN A 133 2.05 -0.71 4.76
C ASN A 133 1.56 0.45 5.67
N ASN A 134 2.08 1.66 5.46
CA ASN A 134 1.83 2.85 6.30
C ASN A 134 0.34 3.10 6.61
N ILE A 135 -0.58 2.79 5.69
CA ILE A 135 -2.03 2.94 5.92
C ILE A 135 -2.50 2.03 7.05
N ILE A 136 -2.09 0.76 7.03
CA ILE A 136 -2.46 -0.20 8.08
C ILE A 136 -1.87 0.27 9.41
N GLU A 137 -0.58 0.64 9.43
CA GLU A 137 0.08 1.14 10.64
C GLU A 137 -0.63 2.37 11.24
N TRP A 138 -1.06 3.30 10.38
CA TRP A 138 -1.81 4.48 10.80
C TRP A 138 -3.17 4.10 11.40
N VAL A 139 -3.92 3.20 10.77
CA VAL A 139 -5.20 2.71 11.31
C VAL A 139 -5.00 2.02 12.66
N ARG A 140 -3.98 1.16 12.80
CA ARG A 140 -3.69 0.51 14.09
C ARG A 140 -3.43 1.51 15.21
N LYS A 141 -2.77 2.63 14.89
CA LYS A 141 -2.45 3.70 15.85
C LYS A 141 -3.67 4.56 16.19
N LYS A 142 -4.51 4.89 15.21
CA LYS A 142 -5.60 5.88 15.35
C LYS A 142 -6.95 5.27 15.69
N ALA A 143 -7.18 4.04 15.26
CA ALA A 143 -8.39 3.28 15.51
C ALA A 143 -8.03 1.86 15.97
N PRO A 144 -7.36 1.69 17.14
CA PRO A 144 -6.86 0.39 17.58
C PRO A 144 -7.93 -0.70 17.69
N LEU A 145 -9.18 -0.30 18.03
CA LEU A 145 -10.33 -1.22 18.07
C LEU A 145 -10.65 -1.88 16.71
N PHE A 146 -10.16 -1.32 15.58
CA PHE A 146 -10.33 -1.93 14.25
C PHE A 146 -9.49 -3.19 14.05
N VAL A 147 -8.43 -3.38 14.83
CA VAL A 147 -7.41 -4.42 14.62
C VAL A 147 -7.01 -5.14 15.90
N GLU A 148 -7.70 -4.87 17.01
CA GLU A 148 -7.31 -5.28 18.35
C GLU A 148 -7.03 -6.79 18.43
N TYR A 149 -7.90 -7.58 17.79
CA TYR A 149 -7.85 -9.03 17.81
C TYR A 149 -6.80 -9.65 16.86
N ASP A 150 -6.23 -8.88 15.94
CA ASP A 150 -5.19 -9.39 15.04
C ASP A 150 -3.84 -9.54 15.75
N ASN A 151 -3.58 -8.71 16.75
CA ASN A 151 -2.31 -8.70 17.48
C ASN A 151 -2.20 -9.84 18.52
N LEU A 152 -3.33 -10.42 18.92
CA LEU A 152 -3.40 -11.50 19.91
C LEU A 152 -2.89 -12.85 19.39
N LEU A 153 -2.69 -13.00 18.08
CA LEU A 153 -2.25 -14.24 17.43
C LEU A 153 -0.75 -14.25 17.09
N SER A 154 -0.03 -13.18 17.42
CA SER A 154 1.43 -13.05 17.24
C SER A 154 2.25 -13.33 18.51
N GLY A 155 1.59 -13.86 19.57
CA GLY A 155 2.21 -14.28 20.83
C GLY A 155 2.47 -15.78 20.89
#